data_AF-A0A368W8C1-F1
#
_entry.id   AF-A0A368W8C1-F1
#
_cell.length_a   1.000
_cell.length_b   1.000
_cell.length_c   1.000
_cell.angle_alpha   90.00
_cell.angle_beta   90.00
_cell.angle_gamma   90.00
#
_symmetry.space_group_name_H-M   'P 1'
#
loop_
_entity.id
_entity.type
_entity.pdbx_description
1 polymer ?
#
loop_
_entity_poly.entity_id
_entity_poly.type
_entity_poly.pdbx_seq_one_letter_code
_entity_poly.pdbx_strand_id
1 'polypeptide(L)'
;MELNIGQLALINESIIEYDGIQRHDCTLIHWCWLNHDSVLIDMKMHKEHDDIKLVWKSLEQLTEKPLYPEGILEMMMRKTVSQVHHSVIRKTY
;
A
#
# COMPACT_ATOMS: atom_id res chain seq x y z
N MET A 1 10.42 -7.94 -15.45
CA MET A 1 10.33 -7.98 -13.97
C MET A 1 9.39 -9.10 -13.62
N GLU A 2 9.88 -10.16 -13.00
CA GLU A 2 9.04 -11.24 -12.50
C GLU A 2 8.67 -10.95 -11.05
N LEU A 3 7.37 -10.83 -10.81
CA LEU A 3 6.76 -10.54 -9.51
C LEU A 3 5.93 -11.73 -9.13
N ASN A 4 6.11 -12.24 -7.90
CA ASN A 4 5.16 -13.17 -7.33
C ASN A 4 4.16 -12.42 -6.47
N ILE A 5 2.89 -12.71 -6.72
CA ILE A 5 1.78 -12.19 -5.93
C ILE A 5 1.48 -13.24 -4.86
N GLY A 6 1.63 -12.82 -3.61
CA GLY A 6 1.34 -13.62 -2.44
C GLY A 6 -0.09 -13.46 -1.92
N GLN A 7 -0.25 -13.82 -0.66
CA GLN A 7 -1.52 -13.73 0.05
C GLN A 7 -1.99 -12.28 0.19
N LEU A 8 -3.32 -12.11 0.24
CA LEU A 8 -3.96 -10.84 0.54
C LEU A 8 -3.52 -10.38 1.94
N ALA A 9 -3.00 -9.16 2.03
CA ALA A 9 -2.52 -8.56 3.27
C ALA A 9 -3.60 -7.67 3.90
N LEU A 10 -4.18 -6.78 3.09
CA LEU A 10 -5.12 -5.76 3.56
C LEU A 10 -6.26 -5.58 2.56
N ILE A 11 -7.47 -5.50 3.09
CA ILE A 11 -8.63 -4.89 2.45
C ILE A 11 -8.78 -3.50 3.06
N ASN A 12 -8.65 -2.47 2.24
CA ASN A 12 -8.85 -1.09 2.67
C ASN A 12 -10.14 -0.53 2.05
N GLU A 13 -11.16 -0.37 2.88
CA GLU A 13 -12.44 0.24 2.54
C GLU A 13 -12.38 1.74 2.89
N SER A 14 -12.40 2.59 1.87
CA SER A 14 -12.29 4.04 2.01
C SER A 14 -13.60 4.69 1.59
N ILE A 15 -14.34 5.23 2.56
CA ILE A 15 -15.60 5.94 2.35
C ILE A 15 -15.35 7.42 2.67
N ILE A 16 -15.27 8.24 1.62
CA ILE A 16 -14.93 9.66 1.72
C ILE A 16 -16.07 10.48 1.15
N GLU A 17 -16.52 11.48 1.90
CA GLU A 17 -17.46 12.49 1.42
C GLU A 17 -16.72 13.81 1.22
N TYR A 18 -16.90 14.41 0.04
CA TYR A 18 -16.36 15.74 -0.28
C TYR A 18 -17.38 16.49 -1.13
N ASP A 19 -17.69 17.72 -0.73
CA ASP A 19 -18.66 18.60 -1.43
C ASP A 19 -20.05 17.93 -1.61
N GLY A 20 -20.47 17.16 -0.61
CA GLY A 20 -21.73 16.39 -0.59
C GLY A 20 -21.72 15.15 -1.49
N ILE A 21 -20.61 14.84 -2.16
CA ILE A 21 -20.44 13.64 -2.97
C ILE A 21 -19.73 12.57 -2.14
N GLN A 22 -20.42 11.45 -1.93
CA GLN A 22 -19.81 10.29 -1.30
C GLN A 22 -19.13 9.39 -2.34
N ARG A 23 -17.88 9.06 -2.07
CA ARG A 23 -17.10 8.07 -2.79
C ARG A 23 -16.76 6.90 -1.89
N HIS A 24 -16.92 5.70 -2.42
CA HIS A 24 -16.60 4.46 -1.72
C HIS A 24 -15.67 3.62 -2.58
N ASP A 25 -14.40 3.53 -2.19
CA ASP A 25 -13.38 2.71 -2.85
C ASP A 25 -12.97 1.53 -1.95
N CYS A 26 -12.77 0.37 -2.55
CA CYS A 26 -12.17 -0.79 -1.90
C CYS A 26 -10.85 -1.13 -2.57
N THR A 27 -9.75 -1.08 -1.82
CA THR A 27 -8.39 -1.40 -2.31
C THR A 27 -7.90 -2.70 -1.69
N LEU A 28 -7.45 -3.63 -2.53
CA LEU A 28 -6.85 -4.90 -2.11
C LEU A 28 -5.33 -4.82 -2.22
N ILE A 29 -4.63 -5.10 -1.11
CA ILE A 29 -3.17 -5.04 -1.06
C ILE A 29 -2.63 -6.43 -0.74
N HIS A 30 -1.72 -6.92 -1.57
CA HIS A 30 -1.12 -8.25 -1.44
C HIS A 30 0.34 -8.17 -0.99
N TRP A 31 0.76 -9.16 -0.21
CA TRP A 31 2.19 -9.41 -0.02
C TRP A 31 2.80 -9.85 -1.35
N CYS A 32 3.93 -9.26 -1.73
CA CYS A 32 4.61 -9.60 -2.97
C CYS A 32 6.12 -9.73 -2.74
N TRP A 33 6.78 -10.52 -3.57
CA TRP A 33 8.24 -10.61 -3.59
C TRP A 33 8.75 -10.69 -5.03
N LEU A 34 9.96 -10.20 -5.21
CA LEU A 34 10.66 -10.25 -6.49
C LEU A 34 11.46 -11.54 -6.56
N ASN A 35 11.55 -12.15 -7.75
CA ASN A 35 12.40 -13.33 -7.97
C ASN A 35 13.90 -13.02 -7.91
N HIS A 36 14.28 -11.77 -8.15
CA HIS A 36 15.67 -11.35 -8.26
C HIS A 36 15.89 -9.97 -7.63
N ASP A 37 16.93 -9.87 -6.80
CA ASP A 37 17.28 -8.64 -6.07
C ASP A 37 17.88 -7.55 -6.98
N SER A 38 18.34 -7.91 -8.18
CA SER A 38 18.87 -6.96 -9.18
C SER A 38 17.86 -5.89 -9.58
N VAL A 39 16.57 -6.16 -9.40
CA VAL A 39 15.47 -5.22 -9.66
C VAL A 39 15.44 -4.04 -8.67
N LEU A 40 16.07 -4.17 -7.49
CA LEU A 40 16.11 -3.12 -6.46
C LEU A 40 17.03 -1.95 -6.80
N ILE A 41 17.96 -2.15 -7.75
CA ILE A 41 19.03 -1.19 -8.08
C ILE A 41 18.55 -0.16 -9.11
N ASP A 42 17.57 -0.52 -9.93
CA ASP A 42 17.04 0.35 -10.97
C ASP A 42 16.00 1.34 -10.45
N MET A 43 16.08 2.58 -10.92
CA MET A 43 14.97 3.53 -10.78
C MET A 43 13.72 2.98 -11.50
N LYS A 44 12.57 3.01 -10.81
CA LYS A 44 11.27 2.63 -11.38
C LYS A 44 10.33 3.83 -11.40
N MET A 45 9.55 3.95 -12.47
CA MET A 45 8.53 4.97 -12.66
C MET A 45 7.14 4.34 -12.58
N HIS A 46 6.15 5.11 -12.15
CA HIS A 46 4.76 4.66 -12.17
C HIS A 46 4.29 4.48 -13.62
N LYS A 47 3.44 3.47 -13.87
CA LYS A 47 3.04 3.11 -15.24
C LYS A 47 2.10 4.12 -15.90
N GLU A 48 1.26 4.75 -15.09
CA GLU A 48 0.22 5.68 -15.56
C GLU A 48 0.60 7.15 -15.35
N HIS A 49 1.67 7.40 -14.58
CA HIS A 49 2.10 8.73 -14.16
C HIS A 49 3.62 8.82 -14.26
N ASP A 50 4.13 9.39 -15.34
CA ASP A 50 5.56 9.47 -15.63
C ASP A 50 6.33 10.46 -14.74
N ASP A 51 5.61 11.33 -14.03
CA ASP A 51 6.12 12.24 -13.01
C ASP A 51 6.29 11.57 -11.63
N ILE A 52 5.79 10.35 -11.45
CA ILE A 52 5.88 9.62 -10.18
C ILE A 52 7.00 8.59 -10.22
N LYS A 53 8.01 8.82 -9.37
CA LYS A 53 9.12 7.90 -9.12
C LYS A 53 8.81 6.96 -7.95
N LEU A 54 9.07 5.67 -8.13
CA LEU A 54 8.97 4.66 -7.08
C LEU A 54 10.30 4.50 -6.35
N VAL A 55 10.24 4.37 -5.02
CA VAL A 55 11.41 4.23 -4.15
C VAL A 55 11.20 3.10 -3.15
N TRP A 56 12.24 2.29 -2.95
CA TRP A 56 12.27 1.31 -1.89
C TRP A 56 12.56 2.00 -0.55
N LYS A 57 11.84 1.60 0.49
CA LYS A 57 11.96 2.13 1.86
C LYS A 57 11.99 0.99 2.85
N SER A 58 12.82 1.12 3.88
CA SER A 58 12.77 0.21 5.04
C SER A 58 11.54 0.52 5.91
N LEU A 59 11.15 -0.42 6.78
CA LEU A 59 10.03 -0.20 7.71
C LEU A 59 10.27 1.00 8.62
N GLU A 60 11.52 1.23 9.03
CA GLU A 60 11.92 2.36 9.87
C GLU A 60 11.73 3.68 9.13
N GLN A 61 12.16 3.77 7.86
CA GLN A 61 11.98 4.97 7.06
C GLN A 61 10.50 5.30 6.79
N LEU A 62 9.63 4.29 6.75
CA LEU A 62 8.19 4.50 6.60
C LEU A 62 7.56 5.14 7.84
N THR A 63 8.21 5.13 9.00
CA THR A 63 7.71 5.82 10.21
C THR A 63 7.86 7.34 10.15
N GLU A 64 8.71 7.84 9.26
CA GLU A 64 9.04 9.28 9.17
C GLU A 64 7.89 10.12 8.61
N LYS A 65 6.93 9.50 7.92
CA LYS A 65 5.80 10.18 7.28
C LYS A 65 4.51 9.39 7.47
N PRO A 66 3.35 10.07 7.49
CA PRO A 66 2.06 9.38 7.39
C PRO A 66 2.03 8.49 6.15
N LEU A 67 1.53 7.28 6.33
CA LEU A 67 1.41 6.29 5.26
C LEU A 67 -0.06 5.98 5.00
N TYR A 68 -0.43 6.01 3.72
CA TYR A 68 -1.74 5.55 3.27
C TYR A 68 -1.66 4.08 2.84
N PRO A 69 -2.69 3.26 3.12
CA PRO A 69 -3.85 3.57 3.96
C PRO A 69 -3.48 3.67 5.45
N GLU A 70 -4.28 4.40 6.21
CA GLU A 70 -4.03 4.61 7.64
C GLU A 70 -4.00 3.27 8.38
N GLY A 71 -3.01 3.09 9.27
CA GLY A 71 -2.82 1.86 10.02
C GLY A 71 -2.04 0.76 9.28
N ILE A 72 -1.69 0.93 8.00
CA ILE A 72 -0.95 -0.11 7.24
C ILE A 72 0.45 -0.38 7.81
N LEU A 73 1.12 0.64 8.35
CA LEU A 73 2.44 0.46 8.93
C LEU A 73 2.39 -0.45 10.18
N GLU A 74 1.38 -0.27 11.02
CA GLU A 74 1.17 -1.11 12.20
C GLU A 74 0.91 -2.57 11.80
N MET A 75 0.08 -2.79 10.77
CA MET A 75 -0.10 -4.12 10.17
C MET A 75 1.25 -4.72 9.75
N MET A 76 2.04 -3.97 8.99
CA MET A 76 3.32 -4.45 8.46
C MET A 76 4.31 -4.80 9.58
N MET A 77 4.35 -4.00 10.65
CA MET A 77 5.22 -4.23 11.80
C MET A 77 4.82 -5.46 12.62
N ARG A 78 3.54 -5.82 12.68
CA ARG A 78 3.05 -7.02 13.38
C ARG A 78 3.54 -8.34 12.77
N LYS A 79 4.01 -8.32 11.50
CA LYS A 79 4.56 -9.47 10.76
C LYS A 79 3.64 -10.71 10.72
N THR A 80 2.34 -10.54 10.91
CA THR A 80 1.33 -11.60 10.81
C THR A 80 0.90 -11.81 9.37
N VAL A 81 1.80 -12.35 8.55
CA VAL A 81 1.61 -12.56 7.10
C VAL A 81 0.43 -13.50 6.77
N SER A 82 0.01 -14.34 7.72
CA SER A 82 -1.09 -15.31 7.55
C SER A 82 -2.49 -14.74 7.80
N GLN A 83 -2.62 -13.48 8.23
CA GLN A 83 -3.91 -12.86 8.51
C GLN A 83 -4.21 -11.74 7.52
N VAL A 84 -5.41 -11.78 6.95
CA VAL A 84 -5.93 -10.65 6.17
C VAL A 84 -6.42 -9.58 7.15
N HIS A 85 -5.94 -8.36 7.01
CA HIS A 85 -6.45 -7.22 7.75
C HIS A 85 -7.56 -6.53 6.96
N HIS A 86 -8.53 -5.97 7.68
CA HIS A 86 -9.59 -5.15 7.09
C HIS A 86 -9.59 -3.81 7.80
N SER A 87 -9.37 -2.74 7.04
CA SER A 87 -9.44 -1.36 7.52
C SER A 87 -10.61 -0.66 6.85
N VAL A 88 -11.41 0.04 7.66
CA VAL A 88 -12.49 0.89 7.16
C VAL A 88 -12.22 2.32 7.60
N ILE A 89 -12.09 3.22 6.63
CA ILE A 89 -11.86 4.64 6.86
C ILE A 89 -13.10 5.40 6.42
N ARG A 90 -13.61 6.26 7.30
CA ARG A 90 -14.72 7.18 7.04
C ARG A 90 -14.26 8.61 7.29
N LYS A 91 -14.32 9.46 6.27
CA LYS A 91 -13.93 10.87 6.38
C LYS A 91 -14.89 11.76 5.60
N THR A 92 -15.07 12.97 6.11
CA THR A 92 -15.83 14.04 5.47
C THR A 92 -14.92 15.25 5.39
N TYR A 93 -14.78 15.82 4.20
CA TYR A 93 -13.93 16.97 3.90
C TYR A 93 -14.75 18.13 3.35
#